data_AF-R5BQC8-F1
#
_entry.id   AF-R5BQC8-F1
#
_cell.length_a   1.000
_cell.length_b   1.000
_cell.length_c   1.000
_cell.angle_alpha   90.00
_cell.angle_beta   90.00
_cell.angle_gamma   90.00
#
_symmetry.space_group_name_H-M   'P 1'
#
loop_
_entity.id
_entity.type
_entity.pdbx_description
1 polymer ?
#
loop_
_entity_poly.entity_id
_entity_poly.type
_entity_poly.pdbx_seq_one_letter_code
_entity_poly.pdbx_strand_id
1 'polypeptide(L)' 'MKIKITEEIPTAIKPKVGEVYEVTRTEERKGRGYGGGIIYFIKVGGAEVGVLGREMKIVEK' A
#
# COMPACT_ATOMS: atom_id res chain seq x y z
N MET A 1 8.99 7.93 -3.00
CA MET A 1 8.62 6.51 -3.09
C MET A 1 7.37 6.28 -3.91
N LYS A 2 7.45 5.39 -4.90
CA LYS A 2 6.33 4.92 -5.71
C LYS A 2 6.21 3.40 -5.63
N ILE A 3 4.97 2.93 -5.55
CA ILE A 3 4.64 1.50 -5.49
C ILE A 3 3.70 1.13 -6.62
N LYS A 4 3.88 -0.07 -7.17
CA LYS A 4 2.96 -0.69 -8.12
C LYS A 4 2.08 -1.68 -7.38
N ILE A 5 0.77 -1.57 -7.52
CA ILE A 5 -0.16 -2.54 -6.92
C ILE A 5 -0.11 -3.84 -7.71
N THR A 6 0.05 -4.96 -7.02
CA THR A 6 0.17 -6.29 -7.64
C THR A 6 -0.99 -7.21 -7.32
N GLU A 7 -1.74 -6.92 -6.25
CA GLU A 7 -2.89 -7.71 -5.81
C GLU A 7 -4.11 -6.82 -5.56
N GLU A 8 -5.31 -7.40 -5.60
CA GLU A 8 -6.53 -6.67 -5.29
C GLU A 8 -6.63 -6.39 -3.79
N ILE A 9 -6.80 -5.12 -3.43
CA ILE A 9 -6.88 -4.69 -2.03
C ILE A 9 -8.35 -4.65 -1.59
N PRO A 10 -8.75 -5.34 -0.50
CA PRO A 10 -10.13 -5.43 -0.05
C PRO A 10 -10.59 -4.15 0.67
N THR A 11 -10.66 -3.04 -0.07
CA THR A 11 -11.07 -1.71 0.41
C THR A 11 -12.22 -1.16 -0.42
N ALA A 12 -12.99 -0.23 0.15
CA ALA A 12 -14.11 0.40 -0.55
C ALA A 12 -13.65 1.22 -1.77
N ILE A 13 -12.48 1.85 -1.68
CA ILE A 13 -11.84 2.59 -2.76
C ILE A 13 -10.66 1.77 -3.24
N LYS A 14 -10.85 1.08 -4.37
CA LYS A 14 -9.89 0.11 -4.88
C LYS A 14 -8.85 0.79 -5.77
N PRO A 15 -7.55 0.78 -5.39
CA PRO A 15 -6.50 1.07 -6.35
C PRO A 15 -6.48 0.00 -7.44
N LYS A 16 -6.09 0.37 -8.66
CA LYS A 16 -6.04 -0.55 -9.79
C LYS A 16 -4.78 -1.41 -9.73
N VAL A 17 -4.96 -2.72 -9.89
CA VAL A 17 -3.85 -3.67 -10.05
C VAL A 17 -3.06 -3.30 -11.31
N GLY A 18 -1.74 -3.25 -11.18
CA GLY A 18 -0.81 -2.87 -12.24
C GLY A 18 -0.52 -1.37 -12.34
N GLU A 19 -1.26 -0.52 -11.64
CA GLU A 19 -1.02 0.93 -11.62
C GLU A 19 0.03 1.31 -10.57
N VAL A 20 0.72 2.42 -10.82
CA VAL A 20 1.76 2.96 -9.94
C VAL A 20 1.20 4.16 -9.19
N TYR A 21 1.38 4.16 -7.87
CA TYR A 21 0.94 5.24 -6.99
C TYR A 21 2.11 5.79 -6.19
N GLU A 22 2.02 7.08 -5.89
CA GLU A 22 2.93 7.76 -4.97
C GLU A 22 2.51 7.47 -3.52
N VAL A 23 3.50 7.10 -2.71
CA VAL A 23 3.31 6.83 -1.28
C VAL A 23 3.33 8.15 -0.52
N THR A 24 2.26 8.44 0.21
CA THR A 24 2.10 9.66 1.01
C THR A 24 2.73 9.52 2.39
N ARG A 25 2.62 8.33 3.00
CA ARG A 25 3.25 8.00 4.30
C ARG A 25 3.46 6.50 4.44
N THR A 26 4.32 6.13 5.38
CA THR A 26 4.51 4.73 5.78
C THR A 26 4.34 4.59 7.28
N GLU A 27 3.80 3.47 7.73
CA GLU A 27 3.62 3.18 9.15
C GLU A 27 4.10 1.76 9.46
N GLU A 28 4.90 1.62 10.50
CA GLU A 28 5.36 0.31 10.96
C GLU A 28 4.33 -0.27 11.93
N ARG A 29 3.73 -1.40 11.55
CA ARG A 29 2.75 -2.06 12.41
C ARG A 29 3.49 -2.87 13.50
N LYS A 30 3.50 -2.37 14.74
CA LYS A 30 4.04 -3.09 15.91
C LYS A 30 3.02 -4.09 16.44
N GLY A 31 3.15 -5.37 16.07
CA GLY A 31 2.28 -6.47 16.56
C GLY A 31 3.06 -7.74 16.91
N ARG A 32 2.74 -8.36 18.06
CA ARG A 32 3.25 -9.68 18.49
C ARG A 32 2.43 -10.79 17.83
N GLY A 33 2.86 -11.25 16.66
CA GLY A 33 2.25 -12.40 15.96
C GLY A 33 2.41 -12.26 14.44
N TYR A 34 3.28 -13.11 13.87
CA TYR A 34 3.57 -13.30 12.44
C TYR A 34 3.20 -12.15 11.50
N GLY A 35 4.07 -11.13 11.44
CA GLY A 35 4.05 -10.14 10.36
C GLY A 35 4.05 -8.69 10.84
N GLY A 36 5.05 -8.31 11.65
CA GLY A 36 5.47 -6.92 11.66
C GLY A 36 5.78 -6.49 10.22
N GLY A 37 5.15 -5.44 9.75
CA GLY A 37 5.19 -5.06 8.35
C GLY A 37 4.93 -3.57 8.18
N ILE A 38 5.51 -3.02 7.11
CA ILE A 38 5.29 -1.63 6.72
C ILE A 38 3.95 -1.56 5.97
N ILE A 39 3.09 -0.64 6.41
CA ILE A 39 1.90 -0.22 5.68
C ILE A 39 2.30 1.01 4.86
N TYR A 40 2.03 0.96 3.56
CA TYR A 40 2.26 2.06 2.63
C TYR A 40 0.94 2.72 2.32
N PHE A 41 0.83 4.01 2.57
CA PHE A 41 -0.40 4.76 2.31
C PHE A 41 -0.30 5.49 0.97
N ILE A 42 -1.35 5.39 0.17
CA ILE A 42 -1.50 6.06 -1.13
C ILE A 42 -2.81 6.84 -1.16
N LYS A 43 -2.92 7.82 -2.06
CA LYS A 43 -4.16 8.59 -2.26
C LYS A 43 -4.89 8.13 -3.50
N VAL A 44 -6.13 7.67 -3.34
CA VAL A 44 -7.00 7.20 -4.44
C VAL A 44 -8.37 7.84 -4.27
N GLY A 45 -8.88 8.50 -5.31
CA GLY A 45 -10.22 9.10 -5.26
C GLY A 45 -10.43 10.11 -4.12
N GLY A 46 -9.37 10.77 -3.65
CA GLY A 46 -9.42 11.72 -2.54
C GLY A 46 -9.26 11.10 -1.14
N ALA A 47 -9.32 9.78 -1.01
CA ALA A 47 -9.14 9.06 0.25
C ALA A 47 -7.74 8.44 0.36
N GLU A 48 -7.33 8.16 1.59
CA GLU A 48 -6.10 7.44 1.87
C GLU A 48 -6.36 5.93 1.96
N VAL A 49 -5.54 5.14 1.27
CA VAL A 49 -5.63 3.67 1.23
C VAL A 49 -4.32 3.09 1.73
N GLY A 50 -4.40 2.22 2.75
CA GLY A 50 -3.26 1.46 3.26
C GLY A 50 -3.02 0.20 2.42
N VAL A 51 -1.77 -0.01 2.04
CA VAL A 51 -1.30 -1.12 1.21
C VAL A 51 -0.25 -1.91 1.98
N LEU A 52 -0.43 -3.22 2.07
CA LEU A 52 0.53 -4.11 2.70
C LEU A 52 1.66 -4.45 1.73
N GLY A 53 2.85 -4.72 2.26
CA GLY A 53 4.02 -5.07 1.44
C GLY A 53 3.81 -6.27 0.49
N ARG A 54 2.89 -7.19 0.80
CA ARG A 54 2.54 -8.32 -0.09
C ARG A 54 1.67 -7.90 -1.29
N GLU A 55 0.95 -6.79 -1.18
CA GLU A 55 -0.02 -6.32 -2.18
C GLU A 55 0.64 -5.38 -3.21
N MET A 56 1.95 -5.13 -3.08
CA MET A 56 2.67 -4.15 -3.90
C MET A 56 4.13 -4.52 -4.20
N LYS A 57 4.71 -3.80 -5.17
CA LYS A 57 6.16 -3.74 -5.40
C LYS A 57 6.66 -2.31 -5.45
N ILE A 58 7.82 -2.04 -4.84
CA ILE A 58 8.49 -0.74 -4.96
C ILE A 58 9.04 -0.60 -6.37
N VAL A 59 8.69 0.47 -7.07
CA VAL A 59 9.22 0.77 -8.41
C VAL A 59 10.17 1.96 -8.41
N GLU A 60 10.08 2.84 -7.41
CA GLU A 60 10.97 3.98 -7.20
C GLU A 60 11.05 4.28 -5.69
N LYS A 61 12.25 4.45 -5.14
CA LYS A 61 12.45 4.80 -3.72
C LYS A 61 12.33 6.31 -3.54
#